data_AF-K0BF47-F1
#
_entry.id   AF-K0BF47-F1
#
_cell.length_a   1.000
_cell.length_b   1.000
_cell.length_c   1.000
_cell.angle_alpha   90.00
_cell.angle_beta   90.00
_cell.angle_gamma   90.00
#
_symmetry.space_group_name_H-M   'P 1'
#
loop_
_entity.id
_entity.type
_entity.pdbx_description
1 polymer ?
#
loop_
_entity_poly.entity_id
_entity_poly.type
_entity_poly.pdbx_seq_one_letter_code
_entity_poly.pdbx_strand_id
1 'polypeptide(L)'
;MKKIEAIIKRKHFPTIKTTLNTIGTYIIDKRNLDDSNIYDESQGSRAGSTGLKSVPLAKLEMVVSDKDARKVVEMISKNSGLSSNHGGKIFVSEMEEVVDMETLDGRKDLEIITEIKPDTELESKPLPKRSRFVPLQKFTLHKLQATYEKNKETLRDDYRIKSFSDFVNYCIMKSLPTLEKQLKNPTIIYENNFDDF
;
A
#
# COMPACT_ATOMS: atom_id res chain seq x y z
N MET A 1 3.02 2.13 -2.53
CA MET A 1 2.68 3.54 -2.22
C MET A 1 2.66 4.30 -3.52
N LYS A 2 1.76 5.28 -3.64
CA LYS A 2 1.72 6.19 -4.78
C LYS A 2 1.98 7.62 -4.33
N LYS A 3 2.75 8.36 -5.14
CA LYS A 3 2.75 9.82 -5.12
C LYS A 3 1.59 10.31 -5.96
N ILE A 4 0.74 11.15 -5.39
CA ILE A 4 -0.34 11.84 -6.09
C ILE A 4 0.02 13.31 -6.20
N GLU A 5 0.03 13.82 -7.42
CA GLU A 5 0.12 15.25 -7.70
C GLU A 5 -1.16 15.72 -8.39
N ALA A 6 -1.83 16.72 -7.83
CA ALA A 6 -3.09 17.20 -8.36
C ALA A 6 -3.08 18.71 -8.53
N ILE A 7 -3.62 19.17 -9.66
CA ILE A 7 -3.90 20.59 -9.89
C ILE A 7 -5.38 20.83 -9.56
N ILE A 8 -5.65 21.82 -8.71
CA ILE A 8 -7.00 22.15 -8.24
C ILE A 8 -7.27 23.65 -8.29
N LYS A 9 -8.55 24.08 -8.29
CA LYS A 9 -8.87 25.49 -8.03
C LYS A 9 -8.53 25.82 -6.58
N ARG A 10 -7.79 26.91 -6.36
CA ARG A 10 -7.28 27.33 -5.04
C ARG A 10 -8.38 27.42 -3.97
N LYS A 11 -9.58 27.84 -4.37
CA LYS A 11 -10.75 27.99 -3.48
C LYS A 11 -11.26 26.68 -2.85
N HIS A 12 -11.03 25.52 -3.50
CA HIS A 12 -11.52 24.23 -3.01
C HIS A 12 -10.52 23.50 -2.10
N PHE A 13 -9.32 24.07 -1.92
CA PHE A 13 -8.30 23.49 -1.06
C PHE A 13 -8.80 23.19 0.37
N PRO A 14 -9.54 24.08 1.07
CA PRO A 14 -10.01 23.79 2.42
C PRO A 14 -10.89 22.55 2.49
N THR A 15 -11.82 22.38 1.54
CA THR A 15 -12.69 21.21 1.45
C THR A 15 -11.88 19.93 1.28
N ILE A 16 -10.94 19.93 0.33
CA ILE A 16 -10.06 18.78 0.06
C ILE A 16 -9.21 18.44 1.30
N LYS A 17 -8.64 19.45 1.98
CA LYS A 17 -7.84 19.25 3.20
C LYS A 17 -8.67 18.56 4.30
N THR A 18 -9.89 19.01 4.53
CA THR A 18 -10.77 18.40 5.55
C THR A 18 -11.06 16.94 5.22
N THR A 19 -11.36 16.62 3.96
CA THR A 19 -11.64 15.23 3.56
C THR A 19 -10.40 14.33 3.63
N LEU A 20 -9.21 14.84 3.27
CA LEU A 20 -7.95 14.09 3.40
C LEU A 20 -7.62 13.76 4.86
N ASN A 21 -7.86 14.70 5.77
CA ASN A 21 -7.67 14.47 7.20
C ASN A 21 -8.57 13.34 7.73
N THR A 22 -9.80 13.21 7.25
CA THR A 22 -10.69 12.09 7.61
C THR A 22 -10.17 10.74 7.12
N ILE A 23 -9.49 10.73 5.97
CA ILE A 23 -8.84 9.53 5.41
C ILE A 23 -7.51 9.22 6.14
N GLY A 24 -7.01 10.15 6.97
CA GLY A 24 -5.72 10.01 7.65
C GLY A 24 -4.53 10.25 6.73
N THR A 25 -4.72 10.95 5.61
CA THR A 25 -3.66 11.28 4.64
C THR A 25 -3.18 12.72 4.83
N TYR A 26 -1.87 12.92 4.79
CA TYR A 26 -1.25 14.24 4.92
C TYR A 26 -0.78 14.79 3.57
N ILE A 27 -0.90 16.11 3.41
CA ILE A 27 -0.37 16.83 2.25
C ILE A 27 1.09 17.16 2.53
N ILE A 28 1.97 16.85 1.59
CA ILE A 28 3.42 17.08 1.70
C ILE A 28 3.76 18.48 1.24
N ASP A 29 3.24 18.88 0.07
CA ASP A 29 3.49 20.19 -0.51
C ASP A 29 2.21 20.79 -1.08
N LYS A 30 2.10 22.11 -0.95
CA LYS A 30 1.06 22.92 -1.56
C LYS A 30 1.72 24.15 -2.18
N ARG A 31 1.66 24.25 -3.50
CA ARG A 31 2.14 25.42 -4.24
C ARG A 31 1.01 26.12 -4.97
N ASN A 32 1.01 27.45 -4.92
CA ASN A 32 0.12 28.27 -5.71
C ASN A 32 0.69 28.38 -7.13
N LEU A 33 -0.17 28.25 -8.14
CA LEU A 33 0.22 28.47 -9.54
C LEU A 33 -0.36 29.82 -9.97
N ASP A 34 0.51 30.69 -10.49
CA ASP A 34 0.13 32.06 -10.84
C ASP A 34 0.07 32.30 -12.36
N ASP A 35 0.69 31.45 -13.20
CA ASP A 35 0.69 31.56 -14.67
C ASP A 35 0.08 30.32 -15.37
N SER A 36 -1.19 30.01 -15.07
CA SER A 36 -1.92 28.95 -15.78
C SER A 36 -2.74 29.50 -16.94
N ASN A 37 -2.58 28.95 -18.14
CA ASN A 37 -3.43 29.21 -19.31
C ASN A 37 -4.84 28.59 -19.18
N ILE A 38 -5.40 28.53 -17.97
CA ILE A 38 -6.72 27.98 -17.67
C ILE A 38 -7.65 29.13 -17.34
N TYR A 39 -8.69 29.29 -18.17
CA TYR A 39 -9.68 30.34 -18.06
C TYR A 39 -11.06 29.74 -17.79
N ASP A 40 -11.85 30.45 -16.99
CA ASP A 40 -13.28 30.18 -16.78
C ASP A 40 -14.11 31.18 -17.58
N GLU A 41 -15.31 30.78 -17.99
CA GLU A 41 -16.27 31.70 -18.58
C GLU A 41 -16.76 32.71 -17.53
N SER A 42 -16.57 33.98 -17.83
CA SER A 42 -17.01 35.12 -17.02
C SER A 42 -18.44 35.50 -17.41
N GLN A 43 -19.41 35.14 -16.57
CA GLN A 43 -20.84 35.50 -16.70
C GLN A 43 -21.14 36.99 -16.38
N GLY A 44 -20.13 37.86 -16.38
CA GLY A 44 -20.26 39.27 -16.01
C GLY A 44 -20.61 40.17 -17.19
N SER A 45 -21.76 40.84 -17.13
CA SER A 45 -22.30 41.75 -18.16
C SER A 45 -21.59 43.10 -18.31
N ARG A 46 -20.29 43.21 -17.99
CA ARG A 46 -19.54 44.46 -18.21
C ARG A 46 -19.12 44.55 -19.67
N ALA A 47 -19.67 45.55 -20.37
CA ALA A 47 -19.29 45.91 -21.72
C ALA A 47 -17.76 46.04 -21.84
N GLY A 48 -17.15 45.26 -22.74
CA GLY A 48 -15.71 45.25 -23.00
C GLY A 48 -14.89 44.18 -22.28
N SER A 49 -15.48 43.31 -21.45
CA SER A 49 -14.76 42.16 -20.88
C SER A 49 -14.68 41.02 -21.89
N THR A 50 -13.51 40.38 -22.02
CA THR A 50 -13.24 39.26 -22.93
C THR A 50 -13.96 37.95 -22.58
N GLY A 51 -14.96 37.98 -21.69
CA GLY A 51 -15.74 36.79 -21.30
C GLY A 51 -14.92 35.67 -20.65
N LEU A 52 -13.62 35.87 -20.42
CA LEU A 52 -12.68 34.89 -19.89
C LEU A 52 -12.00 35.45 -18.64
N LYS A 53 -12.01 34.67 -17.56
CA LYS A 53 -11.37 35.02 -16.28
C LYS A 53 -10.30 33.98 -15.94
N SER A 54 -9.09 34.45 -15.63
CA SER A 54 -8.02 33.57 -15.14
C SER A 54 -8.42 32.92 -13.81
N VAL A 55 -8.22 31.61 -13.70
CA VAL A 55 -8.58 30.83 -12.53
C VAL A 55 -7.35 30.65 -11.65
N PRO A 56 -7.38 31.05 -10.36
CA PRO A 56 -6.27 30.78 -9.45
C PRO A 56 -6.19 29.29 -9.12
N LEU A 57 -5.07 28.66 -9.44
CA LEU A 57 -4.83 27.25 -9.21
C LEU A 57 -3.85 27.00 -8.06
N ALA A 58 -3.83 25.75 -7.59
CA ALA A 58 -2.85 25.23 -6.67
C ALA A 58 -2.46 23.80 -7.06
N LYS A 59 -1.17 23.49 -6.95
CA LYS A 59 -0.62 22.14 -7.02
C LYS A 59 -0.57 21.55 -5.61
N LEU A 60 -1.10 20.34 -5.45
CA LEU A 60 -0.99 19.53 -4.25
C LEU A 60 -0.10 18.33 -4.53
N GLU A 61 0.79 18.01 -3.60
CA GLU A 61 1.58 16.78 -3.61
C GLU A 61 1.35 16.01 -2.31
N MET A 62 1.08 14.72 -2.44
CA MET A 62 0.88 13.82 -1.30
C MET A 62 1.37 12.42 -1.63
N VAL A 63 1.71 11.66 -0.59
CA VAL A 63 2.02 10.24 -0.68
C VAL A 63 0.95 9.47 0.07
N VAL A 64 0.43 8.44 -0.60
CA VAL A 64 -0.68 7.62 -0.13
C VAL A 64 -0.34 6.16 -0.23
N SER A 65 -1.03 5.36 0.59
CA SER A 65 -1.01 3.92 0.46
C SER A 65 -1.60 3.51 -0.90
N ASP A 66 -1.17 2.38 -1.46
CA ASP A 66 -1.74 1.87 -2.71
C ASP A 66 -3.24 1.55 -2.55
N LYS A 67 -3.65 1.11 -1.35
CA LYS A 67 -5.05 0.81 -0.99
C LYS A 67 -5.95 2.05 -1.06
N ASP A 68 -5.45 3.21 -0.63
CA ASP A 68 -6.24 4.44 -0.55
C ASP A 68 -6.07 5.35 -1.77
N ALA A 69 -5.06 5.10 -2.61
CA ALA A 69 -4.76 5.91 -3.79
C ALA A 69 -5.99 6.13 -4.69
N ARG A 70 -6.77 5.07 -4.98
CA ARG A 70 -7.96 5.17 -5.83
C ARG A 70 -9.02 6.09 -5.23
N LYS A 71 -9.28 5.95 -3.92
CA LYS A 71 -10.26 6.76 -3.18
C LYS A 71 -9.85 8.22 -3.15
N VAL A 72 -8.56 8.49 -2.92
CA VAL A 72 -8.01 9.85 -2.89
C VAL A 72 -8.11 10.51 -4.26
N VAL A 73 -7.77 9.81 -5.34
CA VAL A 73 -7.91 10.33 -6.71
C VAL A 73 -9.37 10.69 -7.02
N GLU A 74 -10.32 9.81 -6.66
CA GLU A 74 -11.74 10.08 -6.88
C GLU A 74 -12.25 11.27 -6.08
N MET A 75 -11.86 11.38 -4.81
CA MET A 75 -12.21 12.49 -3.94
C MET A 75 -11.67 13.82 -4.47
N ILE A 76 -10.40 13.86 -4.89
CA ILE A 76 -9.79 15.05 -5.47
C ILE A 76 -10.50 15.42 -6.77
N SER A 77 -10.81 14.45 -7.63
CA SER A 77 -11.53 14.69 -8.88
C SER A 77 -12.86 15.40 -8.64
N LYS A 78 -13.68 14.89 -7.70
CA LYS A 78 -14.99 15.46 -7.35
C LYS A 78 -14.90 16.86 -6.72
N ASN A 79 -13.88 17.11 -5.90
CA ASN A 79 -13.76 18.35 -5.12
C ASN A 79 -12.80 19.40 -5.72
N SER A 80 -12.03 19.07 -6.76
CA SER A 80 -11.04 19.99 -7.37
C SER A 80 -11.63 21.27 -7.94
N GLY A 81 -12.90 21.20 -8.35
CA GLY A 81 -13.60 22.24 -9.09
C GLY A 81 -13.10 22.43 -10.52
N LEU A 82 -12.32 21.47 -11.05
CA LEU A 82 -11.91 21.40 -12.44
C LEU A 82 -12.60 20.22 -13.10
N SER A 83 -13.04 20.40 -14.35
CA SER A 83 -13.46 19.28 -15.20
C SER A 83 -12.30 18.86 -16.13
N SER A 84 -12.44 17.70 -16.75
CA SER A 84 -11.49 17.20 -17.77
C SER A 84 -11.24 18.22 -18.88
N ASN A 85 -12.27 18.95 -19.27
CA ASN A 85 -12.21 19.95 -20.35
C ASN A 85 -11.46 21.22 -19.93
N HIS A 86 -11.39 21.52 -18.62
CA HIS A 86 -10.67 22.68 -18.07
C HIS A 86 -9.20 22.38 -17.74
N GLY A 87 -8.66 21.24 -18.20
CA GLY A 87 -7.25 20.88 -17.98
C GLY A 87 -6.93 20.41 -16.56
N GLY A 88 -7.94 20.01 -15.78
CA GLY A 88 -7.71 19.32 -14.50
C GLY A 88 -6.96 18.02 -14.73
N LYS A 89 -5.71 17.93 -14.22
CA LYS A 89 -4.87 16.73 -14.32
C LYS A 89 -4.47 16.27 -12.94
N ILE A 90 -4.53 14.96 -12.75
CA ILE A 90 -4.01 14.26 -11.57
C ILE A 90 -2.94 13.30 -12.10
N PHE A 91 -1.74 13.43 -11.58
CA PHE A 91 -0.61 12.56 -11.88
C PHE A 91 -0.45 11.57 -10.73
N VAL A 92 -0.33 10.30 -11.08
CA VAL A 92 -0.08 9.22 -10.13
C VAL A 92 1.24 8.59 -10.51
N SER A 93 2.20 8.60 -9.59
CA SER A 93 3.52 8.03 -9.77
C SER A 93 3.77 6.97 -8.71
N GLU A 94 4.46 5.89 -9.08
CA GLU A 94 4.81 4.83 -8.12
C GLU A 94 5.94 5.30 -7.21
N MET A 95 5.83 5.02 -5.91
CA MET A 95 6.91 5.23 -4.96
C MET A 95 7.33 3.92 -4.32
N GLU A 96 8.64 3.68 -4.30
CA GLU A 96 9.21 2.45 -3.77
C GLU A 96 9.30 2.45 -2.24
N GLU A 97 9.72 3.56 -1.65
CA GLU A 97 9.89 3.70 -0.20
C GLU A 97 9.79 5.15 0.26
N VAL A 98 9.41 5.32 1.53
CA VAL A 98 9.47 6.58 2.26
C VAL A 98 10.37 6.35 3.46
N VAL A 99 11.40 7.19 3.59
CA VAL A 99 12.41 7.06 4.63
C VAL A 99 12.17 8.12 5.69
N ASP A 100 12.13 7.70 6.96
CA ASP A 100 12.11 8.63 8.09
C ASP A 100 13.47 9.31 8.25
N MET A 101 13.51 10.63 8.39
CA MET A 101 14.77 11.36 8.56
C MET A 101 15.42 11.10 9.92
N GLU A 102 14.65 10.77 10.96
CA GLU A 102 15.18 10.54 12.31
C GLU A 102 15.71 9.12 12.46
N THR A 103 14.94 8.11 12.05
CA THR A 103 15.32 6.69 12.26
C THR A 103 16.04 6.08 11.06
N LEU A 104 15.99 6.71 9.88
CA LEU A 104 16.44 6.15 8.59
C LEU A 104 15.72 4.86 8.19
N ASP A 105 14.60 4.53 8.84
CA ASP A 105 13.81 3.36 8.48
C ASP A 105 12.96 3.64 7.25
N GLY A 106 13.06 2.75 6.27
CA GLY A 106 12.25 2.80 5.05
C GLY A 106 10.92 2.08 5.23
N ARG A 107 9.81 2.81 5.16
CA ARG A 107 8.47 2.23 5.02
C ARG A 107 8.21 1.88 3.57
N LYS A 108 7.80 0.64 3.32
CA LYS A 108 7.30 0.17 2.02
C LYS A 108 5.86 -0.29 2.22
N ASP A 109 4.97 0.11 1.32
CA ASP A 109 3.70 -0.61 1.16
C ASP A 109 4.04 -1.96 0.54
N LEU A 110 4.25 -2.96 1.39
CA LEU A 110 3.99 -4.33 0.97
C LEU A 110 2.48 -4.48 1.05
N GLU A 111 1.83 -4.83 -0.05
CA GLU A 111 0.43 -5.23 -0.03
C GLU A 111 0.29 -6.40 0.97
N ILE A 112 -0.08 -6.07 2.21
CA ILE A 112 -0.58 -7.05 3.15
C ILE A 112 -1.94 -7.43 2.58
N ILE A 113 -2.02 -8.60 1.96
CA ILE A 113 -3.26 -9.33 1.72
C ILE A 113 -3.89 -9.50 3.10
N THR A 114 -4.76 -8.55 3.44
CA THR A 114 -5.50 -8.53 4.70
C THR A 114 -6.67 -9.50 4.56
N GLU A 115 -6.36 -10.77 4.76
CA GLU A 115 -7.30 -11.73 5.33
C GLU A 115 -6.63 -12.36 6.55
N ILE A 116 -6.60 -11.65 7.67
CA ILE A 116 -6.64 -12.22 9.03
C ILE A 116 -7.13 -11.09 9.94
N LYS A 117 -8.10 -11.44 10.79
CA LYS A 117 -8.85 -10.60 11.73
C LYS A 117 -7.94 -9.75 12.65
N PRO A 118 -8.43 -8.60 13.13
CA PRO A 118 -7.63 -7.62 13.88
C PRO A 118 -7.65 -7.98 15.37
N ASP A 119 -6.85 -8.95 15.80
CA ASP A 119 -6.63 -9.19 17.25
C ASP A 119 -5.28 -9.87 17.47
N THR A 120 -4.18 -9.22 17.12
CA THR A 120 -2.89 -9.37 17.85
C THR A 120 -1.90 -8.31 17.40
N GLU A 121 -1.66 -7.33 18.26
CA GLU A 121 -0.45 -6.51 18.23
C GLU A 121 0.74 -7.43 18.51
N LEU A 122 1.48 -7.82 17.47
CA LEU A 122 2.83 -8.34 17.62
C LEU A 122 3.74 -7.65 16.61
N GLU A 123 4.66 -6.86 17.16
CA GLU A 123 5.75 -6.21 16.46
C GLU A 123 6.50 -7.22 15.59
N SER A 124 6.21 -7.21 14.29
CA SER A 124 6.90 -8.06 13.33
C SER A 124 8.26 -7.44 13.00
N LYS A 125 9.33 -8.09 13.46
CA LYS A 125 10.70 -7.73 13.08
C LYS A 125 10.85 -7.82 11.55
N PRO A 126 11.53 -6.85 10.91
CA PRO A 126 11.65 -6.82 9.46
C PRO A 126 12.42 -8.03 8.93
N LEU A 127 11.81 -8.73 7.96
CA LEU A 127 12.45 -9.84 7.26
C LEU A 127 13.65 -9.37 6.43
N PRO A 128 14.71 -10.20 6.30
CA PRO A 128 15.91 -9.83 5.58
C PRO A 128 15.63 -9.53 4.11
N LYS A 129 16.20 -8.40 3.64
CA LYS A 129 16.04 -7.86 2.29
C LYS A 129 16.59 -8.82 1.22
N ARG A 130 15.81 -9.00 0.14
CA ARG A 130 16.04 -9.84 -1.05
C ARG A 130 16.18 -11.33 -0.78
N SER A 131 15.05 -12.03 -0.75
CA SER A 131 15.05 -13.45 -1.02
C SER A 131 14.80 -13.70 -2.51
N ARG A 132 15.63 -14.51 -3.15
CA ARG A 132 15.41 -15.02 -4.52
C ARG A 132 14.32 -16.11 -4.53
N PHE A 133 13.44 -16.13 -3.53
CA PHE A 133 12.45 -17.18 -3.38
C PHE A 133 11.27 -16.93 -4.30
N VAL A 134 10.82 -18.00 -4.95
CA VAL A 134 9.63 -18.04 -5.81
C VAL A 134 8.39 -17.70 -4.95
N PRO A 135 7.33 -17.07 -5.48
CA PRO A 135 6.17 -16.64 -4.69
C PRO A 135 5.60 -17.69 -3.73
N LEU A 136 5.55 -18.96 -4.14
CA LEU A 136 5.09 -20.06 -3.29
C LEU A 136 5.99 -20.28 -2.06
N GLN A 137 7.32 -20.26 -2.24
CA GLN A 137 8.28 -20.39 -1.14
C GLN A 137 8.16 -19.23 -0.15
N LYS A 138 7.90 -18.02 -0.66
CA LYS A 138 7.65 -16.83 0.18
C LYS A 138 6.36 -17.00 1.00
N PHE A 139 5.28 -17.49 0.38
CA PHE A 139 4.02 -17.77 1.06
C PHE A 139 4.18 -18.84 2.15
N THR A 140 4.85 -19.95 1.85
CA THR A 140 5.10 -21.02 2.82
C THR A 140 5.90 -20.53 4.01
N LEU A 141 6.98 -19.76 3.78
CA LEU A 141 7.79 -19.19 4.86
C LEU A 141 6.97 -18.22 5.72
N HIS A 142 6.11 -17.40 5.12
CA HIS A 142 5.24 -16.50 5.87
C HIS A 142 4.26 -17.28 6.77
N LYS A 143 3.62 -18.34 6.25
CA LYS A 143 2.71 -19.20 7.02
C LYS A 143 3.43 -19.90 8.18
N LEU A 144 4.64 -20.40 7.94
CA LEU A 144 5.49 -21.00 8.99
C LEU A 144 5.88 -19.96 10.04
N GLN A 145 6.22 -18.74 9.64
CA GLN A 145 6.58 -17.67 10.56
C GLN A 145 5.41 -17.26 11.46
N ALA A 146 4.21 -17.09 10.89
CA ALA A 146 3.01 -16.80 11.67
C ALA A 146 2.71 -17.92 12.68
N THR A 147 2.91 -19.18 12.27
CA THR A 147 2.72 -20.34 13.16
C THR A 147 3.78 -20.40 14.26
N TYR A 148 5.04 -20.11 13.94
CA TYR A 148 6.13 -20.08 14.90
C TYR A 148 5.90 -19.01 15.97
N GLU A 149 5.57 -17.77 15.57
CA GLU A 149 5.37 -16.67 16.52
C GLU A 149 4.14 -16.90 17.40
N LYS A 150 3.05 -17.44 16.86
CA LYS A 150 1.84 -17.77 17.65
C LYS A 150 2.10 -18.84 18.73
N ASN A 151 3.01 -19.76 18.48
CA ASN A 151 3.27 -20.91 19.37
C ASN A 151 4.67 -20.85 20.00
N LYS A 152 5.31 -19.69 20.01
CA LYS A 152 6.71 -19.52 20.39
C LYS A 152 7.03 -20.03 21.79
N GLU A 153 6.15 -19.74 22.75
CA GLU A 153 6.29 -20.18 24.14
C GLU A 153 6.28 -21.71 24.23
N THR A 154 5.31 -22.36 23.58
CA THR A 154 5.18 -23.83 23.57
C THR A 154 6.31 -24.52 22.80
N LEU A 155 6.82 -23.87 21.75
CA LEU A 155 7.92 -24.41 20.95
C LEU A 155 9.28 -24.27 21.64
N ARG A 156 9.43 -23.34 22.59
CA ARG A 156 10.65 -23.19 23.41
C ARG A 156 10.87 -24.34 24.38
N ASP A 157 9.81 -25.07 24.74
CA ASP A 157 9.91 -26.26 25.59
C ASP A 157 10.64 -27.41 24.88
N ASP A 158 10.64 -27.43 23.54
CA ASP A 158 11.45 -28.35 22.75
C ASP A 158 12.87 -27.80 22.56
N TYR A 159 13.86 -28.47 23.17
CA TYR A 159 15.27 -28.10 23.09
C TYR A 159 15.83 -28.02 21.66
N ARG A 160 15.15 -28.63 20.68
CA ARG A 160 15.53 -28.65 19.27
C ARG A 160 15.18 -27.36 18.54
N ILE A 161 14.25 -26.56 19.07
CA ILE A 161 13.67 -25.40 18.37
C ILE A 161 14.01 -24.12 19.14
N LYS A 162 15.21 -23.58 18.89
CA LYS A 162 15.69 -22.35 19.56
C LYS A 162 15.43 -21.09 18.74
N SER A 163 15.27 -21.25 17.42
CA SER A 163 15.04 -20.18 16.48
C SER A 163 13.98 -20.54 15.43
N PHE A 164 13.53 -19.55 14.68
CA PHE A 164 12.65 -19.77 13.53
C PHE A 164 13.31 -20.68 12.48
N SER A 165 14.62 -20.56 12.26
CA SER A 165 15.33 -21.44 11.33
C SER A 165 15.30 -22.90 11.80
N ASP A 166 15.44 -23.13 13.10
CA ASP A 166 15.38 -24.48 13.68
C ASP A 166 13.97 -25.07 13.54
N PHE A 167 12.94 -24.23 13.70
CA PHE A 167 11.56 -24.62 13.47
C PHE A 167 11.31 -25.05 12.02
N VAL A 168 11.80 -24.26 11.04
CA VAL A 168 11.70 -24.62 9.62
C VAL A 168 12.42 -25.94 9.34
N ASN A 169 13.63 -26.11 9.86
CA ASN A 169 14.40 -27.34 9.71
C ASN A 169 13.68 -28.55 10.33
N TYR A 170 13.07 -28.37 11.51
CA TYR A 170 12.29 -29.41 12.17
C TYR A 170 11.07 -29.83 11.34
N CYS A 171 10.32 -28.87 10.78
CA CYS A 171 9.19 -29.15 9.90
C CYS A 171 9.62 -29.95 8.66
N ILE A 172 10.74 -29.58 8.03
CA ILE A 172 11.29 -30.31 6.88
C ILE A 172 11.70 -31.72 7.28
N MET A 173 12.44 -31.85 8.38
CA MET A 173 12.91 -33.16 8.84
C MET A 173 11.78 -34.11 9.24
N LYS A 174 10.66 -33.57 9.71
CA LYS A 174 9.47 -34.36 10.05
C LYS A 174 8.69 -34.81 8.82
N SER A 175 8.67 -34.03 7.74
CA SER A 175 7.94 -34.36 6.51
C SER A 175 8.70 -35.29 5.56
N LEU A 176 10.05 -35.23 5.58
CA LEU A 176 10.91 -36.05 4.72
C LEU A 176 10.62 -37.57 4.79
N PRO A 177 10.51 -38.20 5.98
CA PRO A 177 10.22 -39.63 6.06
C PRO A 177 8.84 -40.01 5.49
N THR A 178 7.86 -39.12 5.61
CA THR A 178 6.52 -39.32 5.02
C THR A 178 6.59 -39.25 3.51
N LEU A 179 7.30 -38.26 2.97
CA LEU A 179 7.53 -38.10 1.54
C LEU A 179 8.28 -39.30 0.95
N GLU A 180 9.33 -39.78 1.63
CA GLU A 180 10.09 -40.95 1.21
C GLU A 180 9.24 -42.22 1.19
N LYS A 181 8.34 -42.41 2.17
CA LYS A 181 7.40 -43.53 2.19
C LYS A 181 6.35 -43.44 1.08
N GLN A 182 5.88 -42.23 0.77
CA GLN A 182 4.94 -41.99 -0.32
C GLN A 182 5.58 -42.23 -1.69
N LEU A 183 6.82 -41.76 -1.90
CA LEU A 183 7.56 -41.96 -3.14
C LEU A 183 7.90 -43.44 -3.40
N LYS A 184 8.08 -44.24 -2.35
CA LYS A 184 8.31 -45.70 -2.46
C LYS A 184 7.04 -46.50 -2.79
N ASN A 185 5.85 -45.95 -2.52
CA ASN A 185 4.57 -46.61 -2.72
C ASN A 185 3.70 -45.78 -3.69
N PRO A 186 3.84 -45.96 -5.02
CA PRO A 186 3.21 -45.13 -6.04
C PRO A 186 1.67 -45.25 -6.10
N THR A 187 1.06 -46.13 -5.30
CA THR A 187 -0.39 -46.34 -5.22
C THR A 187 -1.12 -45.36 -4.30
N ILE A 188 -0.42 -44.47 -3.58
CA ILE A 188 -1.06 -43.42 -2.78
C ILE A 188 -1.33 -42.23 -3.70
N ILE A 189 -2.57 -42.15 -4.19
CA ILE A 189 -3.09 -41.04 -4.97
C ILE A 189 -2.87 -39.75 -4.17
N TYR A 190 -2.24 -38.77 -4.81
CA TYR A 190 -2.00 -37.44 -4.26
C TYR A 190 -3.35 -36.77 -3.98
N GLU A 191 -3.77 -36.70 -2.72
CA GLU A 191 -4.82 -35.76 -2.32
C GLU A 191 -4.29 -34.34 -2.55
N ASN A 192 -4.70 -33.74 -3.67
CA ASN A 192 -4.61 -32.31 -3.87
C ASN A 192 -5.60 -31.64 -2.90
N ASN A 193 -5.21 -31.51 -1.63
CA ASN A 193 -5.95 -30.73 -0.63
C ASN A 193 -5.72 -29.21 -0.85
N PHE A 194 -5.80 -28.77 -2.10
CA PHE A 194 -5.81 -27.36 -2.49
C PHE A 194 -7.23 -26.82 -2.70
N ASP A 195 -8.26 -27.67 -2.65
CA ASP A 195 -9.66 -27.27 -2.85
C ASP A 195 -10.37 -26.79 -1.57
N ASP A 196 -9.66 -26.71 -0.43
CA ASP A 196 -10.22 -26.29 0.88
C ASP A 196 -9.66 -24.93 1.37
N PHE A 197 -9.12 -24.10 0.47
CA PHE A 197 -8.65 -22.73 0.80
C PHE A 197 -9.19 -21.68 -0.16
#